data_AF-A0A1Q9SEL4-F1
#
_entry.id   AF-A0A1Q9SEL4-F1
#
_cell.length_a   1.000
_cell.length_b   1.000
_cell.length_c   1.000
_cell.angle_alpha   90.00
_cell.angle_beta   90.00
_cell.angle_gamma   90.00
#
_symmetry.space_group_name_H-M   'P 1'
#
loop_
_entity.id
_entity.type
_entity.pdbx_description
1 polymer ?
#
loop_
_entity_poly.entity_id
_entity_poly.type
_entity_poly.pdbx_seq_one_letter_code
_entity_poly.pdbx_strand_id
1 'polypeptide(L)'
;MVLAVAVQLSILVFTGLALLWGGFLVSQLAWNQNLTGLPITVGPLYLALPISGSLIAFYTLYHLVQILTGAERPVEETEDELV
;
A
#
# COMPACT_ATOMS: atom_id res chain seq x y z
N MET A 1 21.36 3.22 -0.37
CA MET A 1 20.93 2.38 0.78
C MET A 1 20.01 3.14 1.73
N VAL A 2 20.48 4.17 2.46
CA VAL A 2 19.66 4.90 3.45
C VAL A 2 18.38 5.48 2.86
N LEU A 3 18.47 6.13 1.68
CA LEU A 3 17.31 6.67 0.97
C LEU A 3 16.26 5.59 0.66
N ALA A 4 16.69 4.46 0.08
CA ALA A 4 15.79 3.36 -0.28
C ALA A 4 15.05 2.78 0.93
N VAL A 5 15.76 2.60 2.06
CA VAL A 5 15.15 2.14 3.32
C VAL A 5 14.14 3.17 3.83
N ALA A 6 14.49 4.47 3.81
CA ALA A 6 13.57 5.54 4.22
C ALA A 6 12.30 5.59 3.35
N VAL A 7 12.44 5.38 2.04
CA VAL A 7 11.31 5.27 1.10
C VAL A 7 10.43 4.09 1.49
N GLN A 8 10.99 2.89 1.67
CA GLN A 8 10.18 1.73 2.04
C GLN A 8 9.48 1.88 3.39
N LEU A 9 10.15 2.47 4.39
CA LEU A 9 9.50 2.78 5.67
C LEU A 9 8.37 3.80 5.51
N SER A 10 8.54 4.81 4.64
CA SER A 10 7.50 5.80 4.38
C SER A 10 6.27 5.17 3.73
N ILE A 11 6.48 4.29 2.74
CA ILE A 11 5.38 3.54 2.10
C ILE A 11 4.70 2.64 3.11
N LEU A 12 5.47 1.95 3.97
CA LEU A 12 4.95 1.06 5.00
C LEU A 12 4.08 1.80 6.03
N VAL A 13 4.51 2.98 6.47
CA VAL A 13 3.74 3.84 7.37
C VAL A 13 2.46 4.34 6.69
N PHE A 14 2.56 4.81 5.44
CA PHE A 14 1.40 5.29 4.70
C PHE A 14 0.37 4.18 4.48
N THR A 15 0.79 3.02 3.96
CA THR A 15 -0.13 1.91 3.72
C THR A 15 -0.73 1.37 5.03
N GLY A 16 0.07 1.28 6.09
CA GLY A 16 -0.41 0.82 7.40
C GLY A 16 -1.47 1.74 8.02
N LEU A 17 -1.22 3.05 8.00
CA LEU A 17 -2.13 4.02 8.64
C LEU A 17 -3.30 4.40 7.74
N ALA A 18 -3.04 4.76 6.48
CA ALA A 18 -4.08 5.28 5.60
C ALA A 18 -4.92 4.16 4.96
N LEU A 19 -4.27 3.15 4.39
CA LEU A 19 -4.96 2.13 3.59
C LEU A 19 -5.51 1.00 4.45
N LEU A 20 -4.71 0.44 5.36
CA LEU A 20 -5.15 -0.63 6.25
C LEU A 20 -6.07 -0.11 7.34
N TRP A 21 -5.55 0.75 8.23
CA TRP A 21 -6.34 1.24 9.36
C TRP A 21 -7.46 2.18 8.92
N GLY A 22 -7.12 3.23 8.17
CA GLY A 22 -8.09 4.20 7.66
C GLY A 22 -9.13 3.58 6.73
N GLY A 23 -8.69 2.76 5.78
CA GLY A 23 -9.59 2.07 4.85
C GLY A 23 -10.54 1.09 5.55
N PHE A 24 -10.07 0.34 6.55
CA PHE A 24 -10.93 -0.53 7.33
C PHE A 24 -11.99 0.24 8.14
N LEU A 25 -11.59 1.35 8.78
CA LEU A 25 -12.53 2.22 9.49
C LEU A 25 -13.61 2.78 8.57
N VAL A 26 -13.23 3.29 7.39
CA VAL A 26 -14.17 3.84 6.41
C VAL A 26 -15.12 2.75 5.90
N SER A 27 -14.59 1.55 5.62
CA SER A 27 -15.42 0.43 5.17
C SER A 27 -16.48 0.05 6.21
N GLN A 28 -16.11 -0.05 7.49
CA GLN A 28 -17.06 -0.34 8.56
C GLN A 28 -18.10 0.77 8.74
N LEU A 29 -17.68 2.04 8.66
CA LEU A 29 -18.59 3.18 8.80
C LEU A 29 -19.64 3.21 7.68
N ALA A 30 -19.25 2.83 6.46
CA ALA A 30 -20.11 2.81 5.28
C ALA A 30 -20.90 1.51 5.10
N TRP A 31 -20.74 0.52 5.98
CA TRP A 31 -21.29 -0.83 5.78
C TRP A 31 -22.82 -0.89 5.70
N ASN A 32 -23.50 0.01 6.43
CA ASN A 32 -24.96 0.11 6.45
C ASN A 32 -25.49 1.27 5.58
N GLN A 33 -24.62 1.97 4.85
CA GLN A 33 -25.02 3.07 3.98
C GLN A 33 -25.43 2.52 2.61
N ASN A 34 -26.66 2.78 2.19
CA ASN A 34 -27.16 2.37 0.88
C ASN A 34 -26.47 3.15 -0.25
N LEU A 35 -26.05 2.44 -1.30
CA LEU A 35 -25.54 3.04 -2.52
C LEU A 35 -26.71 3.55 -3.37
N THR A 36 -26.72 4.84 -3.71
CA THR A 36 -27.77 5.40 -4.57
C THR A 36 -27.70 4.77 -5.96
N GLY A 37 -28.80 4.16 -6.42
CA GLY A 37 -28.92 3.57 -7.75
C GLY A 37 -28.67 2.06 -7.82
N LEU A 38 -28.18 1.40 -6.76
CA LEU A 38 -28.02 -0.05 -6.72
C LEU A 38 -28.54 -0.64 -5.39
N PRO A 39 -29.05 -1.89 -5.37
CA PRO A 39 -29.52 -2.55 -4.15
C PRO A 39 -28.37 -3.14 -3.32
N ILE A 40 -27.30 -2.37 -3.11
CA ILE A 40 -26.11 -2.76 -2.32
C ILE A 40 -25.67 -1.60 -1.40
N THR A 41 -24.80 -1.90 -0.43
CA THR A 41 -24.22 -0.87 0.46
C THR A 41 -22.85 -0.39 -0.03
N VAL A 42 -22.41 0.77 0.46
CA VAL A 42 -21.15 1.41 0.04
C VAL A 42 -19.93 0.76 0.72
N GLY A 43 -20.09 0.20 1.93
CA GLY A 43 -18.98 -0.38 2.71
C GLY A 43 -18.08 -1.39 1.98
N PRO A 44 -18.62 -2.36 1.24
CA PRO A 44 -17.81 -3.31 0.46
C PRO A 44 -16.91 -2.66 -0.59
N LEU A 45 -17.31 -1.53 -1.17
CA LEU A 45 -16.47 -0.81 -2.15
C LEU A 45 -15.19 -0.29 -1.49
N TYR A 46 -15.29 0.16 -0.24
CA TYR A 46 -14.14 0.63 0.52
C TYR A 46 -13.19 -0.49 0.97
N LEU A 47 -13.57 -1.77 0.89
CA LEU A 47 -12.65 -2.89 1.12
C LEU A 47 -11.50 -2.91 0.11
N ALA A 48 -11.64 -2.25 -1.05
CA ALA A 48 -10.55 -2.06 -1.98
C ALA A 48 -9.33 -1.38 -1.31
N LEU A 49 -9.56 -0.50 -0.33
CA LEU A 49 -8.49 0.19 0.40
C LEU A 49 -7.65 -0.76 1.27
N PRO A 50 -8.20 -1.51 2.25
CA PRO A 50 -7.41 -2.43 3.05
C PRO A 50 -6.87 -3.61 2.23
N ILE A 51 -7.56 -4.06 1.18
CA ILE A 51 -7.05 -5.15 0.32
C ILE A 51 -5.81 -4.69 -0.45
N SER A 52 -5.89 -3.55 -1.14
CA SER A 52 -4.73 -3.00 -1.86
C SER A 52 -3.60 -2.63 -0.90
N GLY A 53 -3.93 -2.02 0.25
CA GLY A 53 -2.95 -1.71 1.29
C GLY A 53 -2.21 -2.94 1.81
N SER A 54 -2.88 -4.08 1.93
CA SER A 54 -2.26 -5.35 2.36
C SER A 54 -1.26 -5.86 1.33
N LEU A 55 -1.62 -5.81 0.04
CA LEU A 55 -0.73 -6.21 -1.05
C LEU A 55 0.50 -5.29 -1.13
N ILE A 56 0.30 -3.98 -1.00
CA ILE A 56 1.39 -2.99 -0.96
C ILE A 56 2.29 -3.27 0.24
N ALA A 57 1.74 -3.43 1.45
CA ALA A 57 2.51 -3.70 2.65
C ALA A 57 3.37 -4.97 2.51
N PHE A 58 2.80 -6.03 1.93
CA PHE A 58 3.53 -7.28 1.66
C PHE A 58 4.73 -7.06 0.74
N TYR A 59 4.53 -6.39 -0.40
CA TYR A 59 5.61 -6.13 -1.36
C TYR A 59 6.68 -5.18 -0.81
N THR A 60 6.26 -4.13 -0.10
CA THR A 60 7.19 -3.19 0.55
C THR A 60 8.04 -3.90 1.60
N LEU A 61 7.47 -4.80 2.40
CA LEU A 61 8.22 -5.62 3.36
C LEU A 61 9.20 -6.56 2.64
N TYR A 62 8.76 -7.22 1.57
CA TYR A 62 9.60 -8.10 0.77
C TYR A 62 10.84 -7.38 0.23
N HIS A 63 10.66 -6.22 -0.43
CA HIS A 63 11.79 -5.42 -0.93
C HIS A 63 12.64 -4.82 0.18
N LEU A 64 12.04 -4.39 1.30
CA LEU A 64 12.81 -3.90 2.44
C LEU A 64 13.74 -4.99 2.99
N VAL A 65 13.26 -6.22 3.13
CA VAL A 65 14.09 -7.36 3.56
C VAL A 65 15.22 -7.61 2.56
N GLN A 66 14.93 -7.63 1.25
CA GLN A 66 15.96 -7.83 0.22
C GLN A 66 17.04 -6.74 0.21
N ILE A 67 16.66 -5.47 0.40
CA ILE A 67 17.60 -4.35 0.52
C ILE A 67 18.49 -4.52 1.76
N LEU A 68 17.91 -4.95 2.88
CA LEU A 68 18.65 -5.16 4.14
C LEU A 68 19.57 -6.38 4.10
N THR A 69 19.21 -7.44 3.37
CA THR A 69 20.07 -8.62 3.17
C THR A 69 21.11 -8.42 2.07
N GLY A 70 21.07 -7.31 1.34
CA GLY A 70 21.97 -7.02 0.22
C GLY A 70 21.69 -7.85 -1.04
N ALA A 71 20.54 -8.54 -1.09
CA ALA A 71 20.12 -9.35 -2.24
C ALA A 71 19.66 -8.47 -3.43
N GLU A 72 19.24 -7.24 -3.17
CA GLU A 72 18.75 -6.30 -4.16
C GLU A 72 19.52 -4.98 -4.08
N ARG A 73 19.92 -4.42 -5.24
CA ARG A 73 20.57 -3.11 -5.26
C ARG A 73 19.53 -2.05 -4.90
N PRO A 74 19.80 -1.15 -3.93
CA PRO A 74 18.79 -0.22 -3.42
C PRO A 74 18.30 0.86 -4.40
N VAL A 75 18.89 0.92 -5.60
CA VAL A 75 18.55 1.83 -6.69
C VAL A 75 18.76 1.01 -7.96
N GLU A 76 17.70 0.81 -8.74
CA GLU A 76 17.85 0.45 -10.14
C GLU A 76 18.49 1.69 -10.78
N GLU A 77 19.74 1.58 -11.24
CA GLU A 77 20.26 2.56 -12.19
C GLU A 77 19.27 2.52 -13.34
N THR A 78 18.39 3.53 -13.43
CA THR A 78 17.72 3.84 -14.69
C THR A 78 18.85 3.90 -15.69
N GLU A 79 18.93 2.88 -16.55
CA GLU A 79 19.91 2.80 -17.62
C GLU A 79 19.98 4.20 -18.22
N ASP A 80 21.15 4.83 -18.14
CA ASP A 80 21.42 6.12 -18.76
C ASP A 80 20.75 6.09 -20.13
N GLU A 81 19.74 6.96 -20.28
CA GLU A 81 18.98 7.16 -21.51
C GLU A 81 20.00 7.15 -22.66
N LEU A 82 19.99 6.04 -23.41
CA LEU A 82 20.95 5.81 -24.47
C LEU A 82 20.85 6.97 -25.46
N VAL A 83 21.97 7.67 -25.58
CA VAL A 83 22.34 8.71 -26.55
C VAL A 83 21.75 8.46 -27.94
#